data_AF-A0AAW8U9H2-F1
#
_entry.id   AF-A0AAW8U9H2-F1
#
_cell.length_a   1.000
_cell.length_b   1.000
_cell.length_c   1.000
_cell.angle_alpha   90.00
_cell.angle_beta   90.00
_cell.angle_gamma   90.00
#
_symmetry.space_group_name_H-M   'P 1'
#
loop_
_entity.id
_entity.type
_entity.pdbx_description
1 polymer ?
#
loop_
_entity_poly.entity_id
_entity_poly.type
_entity_poly.pdbx_seq_one_letter_code
_entity_poly.pdbx_strand_id
1 'polypeptide(L)'
;MTEYFEVDAEKDLKSMDTFLEDWKYYEFLKNLALDNKSIVGYRDHKYTVQKNTEIDLGMEKYKNIHYNIELPIENEQYLSNKLIVFFMPADRMISTQAKLRMFGNSPWESLASSIAKNTYILRIADSNLISGSYYQNTINFPNYETSIQQLIQNTAYKYNIPSGNIVMYGNSRGGTGALYHGLLGNYKVVAIDPVIDRRAWVEVKDVQHMFDLVDYNFSPKINRLLEETTLSPDKIKVLCSDTAFITYPFVKQLNLSKINLLNLNLTIPHVVDPFTSHAALIGKTVPLQLSLINQFLYEEDISIEKSLILFNVDDWDVLLPWTSPYFTMHFKDYGIEVIRNSKLLGKDNIWLNFMIKSRMIINKKYTIEIITDESTLSLENSLFFHSENKFKNIDLKRTNENGEVVWKSKFTADYSFEFLGLNAEAVARNNSIIIRSIKIFCEDR
;
A
#
# COMPACT_ATOMS: atom_id res chain seq x y z
N MET A 1 -32.24 19.59 3.88
CA MET A 1 -33.60 19.41 4.46
C MET A 1 -34.07 18.02 4.08
N THR A 2 -34.58 17.24 5.03
CA THR A 2 -35.04 15.87 4.75
C THR A 2 -36.44 15.90 4.15
N GLU A 3 -36.59 15.35 2.95
CA GLU A 3 -37.85 15.22 2.24
C GLU A 3 -38.42 13.81 2.44
N TYR A 4 -39.74 13.66 2.31
CA TYR A 4 -40.43 12.38 2.45
C TYR A 4 -41.23 12.06 1.20
N PHE A 5 -41.17 10.81 0.77
CA PHE A 5 -41.95 10.30 -0.36
C PHE A 5 -42.80 9.12 0.08
N GLU A 6 -44.10 9.21 -0.21
CA GLU A 6 -45.08 8.15 0.05
C GLU A 6 -45.35 7.38 -1.24
N VAL A 7 -45.46 6.07 -1.09
CA VAL A 7 -45.86 5.14 -2.14
C VAL A 7 -47.18 4.49 -1.75
N ASP A 8 -47.94 4.04 -2.73
CA ASP A 8 -49.19 3.36 -2.50
C ASP A 8 -48.91 2.07 -1.71
N ALA A 9 -49.68 1.83 -0.63
CA ALA A 9 -49.39 0.76 0.33
C ALA A 9 -49.34 -0.64 -0.32
N GLU A 10 -50.08 -0.85 -1.41
CA GLU A 10 -50.11 -2.11 -2.17
C GLU A 10 -48.85 -2.34 -3.02
N LYS A 11 -48.11 -1.26 -3.34
CA LYS A 11 -46.90 -1.29 -4.17
C LYS A 11 -45.60 -1.13 -3.37
N ASP A 12 -45.71 -0.87 -2.07
CA ASP A 12 -44.57 -0.62 -1.20
C ASP A 12 -43.86 -1.92 -0.79
N LEU A 13 -42.74 -2.22 -1.44
CA LEU A 13 -41.88 -3.35 -1.09
C LEU A 13 -40.94 -3.03 0.08
N LYS A 14 -40.96 -1.81 0.61
CA LYS A 14 -40.12 -1.35 1.74
C LYS A 14 -38.62 -1.47 1.43
N SER A 15 -38.28 -1.49 0.15
CA SER A 15 -36.93 -1.60 -0.41
C SER A 15 -36.81 -0.69 -1.63
N MET A 16 -35.62 -0.61 -2.22
CA MET A 16 -35.47 0.10 -3.49
C MET A 16 -36.17 -0.62 -4.66
N ASP A 17 -36.53 -1.91 -4.52
CA ASP A 17 -37.31 -2.62 -5.54
C ASP A 17 -38.66 -1.96 -5.82
N THR A 18 -39.24 -1.26 -4.83
CA THR A 18 -40.46 -0.45 -4.99
C THR A 18 -40.37 0.48 -6.20
N PHE A 19 -39.18 1.03 -6.48
CA PHE A 19 -38.97 1.97 -7.59
C PHE A 19 -38.69 1.29 -8.92
N LEU A 20 -38.66 -0.03 -8.98
CA LEU A 20 -38.36 -0.79 -10.18
C LEU A 20 -39.58 -1.62 -10.67
N GLU A 21 -40.63 -1.76 -9.85
CA GLU A 21 -41.86 -2.49 -10.21
C GLU A 21 -42.92 -1.59 -10.87
N ASP A 22 -42.81 -0.26 -10.73
CA ASP A 22 -43.76 0.70 -11.28
C ASP A 22 -43.03 1.86 -11.99
N TRP A 23 -43.44 2.15 -13.23
CA TRP A 23 -42.82 3.19 -14.05
C TRP A 23 -42.87 4.58 -13.42
N LYS A 24 -43.97 4.92 -12.71
CA LYS A 24 -44.11 6.22 -12.03
C LYS A 24 -43.04 6.37 -10.94
N TYR A 25 -42.77 5.31 -10.18
CA TYR A 25 -41.77 5.32 -9.13
C TYR A 25 -40.35 5.28 -9.70
N TYR A 26 -40.15 4.54 -10.80
CA TYR A 26 -38.87 4.54 -11.52
C TYR A 26 -38.51 5.95 -12.04
N GLU A 27 -39.46 6.62 -12.69
CA GLU A 27 -39.29 7.99 -13.18
C GLU A 27 -39.06 8.98 -12.03
N PHE A 28 -39.78 8.83 -10.92
CA PHE A 28 -39.54 9.61 -9.71
C PHE A 28 -38.10 9.45 -9.19
N LEU A 29 -37.60 8.20 -9.08
CA LEU A 29 -36.25 7.94 -8.61
C LEU A 29 -35.19 8.51 -9.57
N LYS A 30 -35.44 8.45 -10.88
CA LYS A 30 -34.59 9.09 -11.90
C LYS A 30 -34.55 10.61 -11.72
N ASN A 31 -35.70 11.25 -11.47
CA ASN A 31 -35.77 12.69 -11.23
C ASN A 31 -35.04 13.10 -9.95
N LEU A 32 -35.11 12.29 -8.89
CA LEU A 32 -34.26 12.50 -7.71
C LEU A 32 -32.78 12.47 -8.07
N ALA A 33 -32.35 11.48 -8.86
CA ALA A 33 -30.96 11.36 -9.29
C ALA A 33 -30.52 12.59 -10.09
N LEU A 34 -31.37 13.10 -10.99
CA LEU A 34 -31.18 14.31 -11.79
C LEU A 34 -31.12 15.59 -10.94
N ASP A 35 -31.86 15.64 -9.84
CA ASP A 35 -31.86 16.76 -8.87
C ASP A 35 -30.74 16.64 -7.81
N ASN A 36 -29.78 15.72 -8.03
CA ASN A 36 -28.68 15.42 -7.10
C ASN A 36 -29.18 15.00 -5.70
N LYS A 37 -30.25 14.20 -5.66
CA LYS A 37 -30.86 13.62 -4.45
C LYS A 37 -30.82 12.10 -4.49
N SER A 38 -30.94 11.48 -3.32
CA SER A 38 -31.03 10.04 -3.16
C SER A 38 -31.92 9.65 -1.98
N ILE A 39 -32.38 8.40 -2.00
CA ILE A 39 -33.11 7.77 -0.90
C ILE A 39 -32.10 7.38 0.19
N VAL A 40 -32.25 7.91 1.40
CA VAL A 40 -31.32 7.65 2.50
C VAL A 40 -31.86 6.69 3.55
N GLY A 41 -33.16 6.40 3.52
CA GLY A 41 -33.78 5.44 4.42
C GLY A 41 -35.27 5.28 4.17
N TYR A 42 -35.91 4.51 5.05
CA TYR A 42 -37.34 4.27 5.06
C TYR A 42 -37.83 4.21 6.51
N ARG A 43 -38.85 4.99 6.85
CA ARG A 43 -39.41 5.09 8.19
C ARG A 43 -40.87 5.50 8.13
N ASP A 44 -41.71 4.93 9.00
CA ASP A 44 -43.12 5.30 9.16
C ASP A 44 -43.90 5.28 7.82
N HIS A 45 -43.64 4.27 6.98
CA HIS A 45 -44.21 4.11 5.63
C HIS A 45 -43.83 5.18 4.61
N LYS A 46 -42.71 5.88 4.84
CA LYS A 46 -42.18 6.90 3.93
C LYS A 46 -40.72 6.65 3.62
N TYR A 47 -40.36 6.90 2.37
CA TYR A 47 -38.97 6.95 1.95
C TYR A 47 -38.40 8.32 2.27
N THR A 48 -37.21 8.32 2.85
CA THR A 48 -36.50 9.54 3.26
C THR A 48 -35.56 9.95 2.13
N VAL A 49 -35.64 11.21 1.69
CA VAL A 49 -34.86 11.77 0.58
C VAL A 49 -33.95 12.90 1.07
N GLN A 50 -32.71 12.92 0.60
CA GLN A 50 -31.76 14.01 0.86
C GLN A 50 -30.93 14.33 -0.39
N LYS A 51 -30.39 15.56 -0.46
CA LYS A 51 -29.37 15.91 -1.45
C LYS A 51 -28.09 15.11 -1.18
N ASN A 52 -27.43 14.60 -2.21
CA ASN A 52 -26.17 13.86 -2.06
C ASN A 52 -25.07 14.65 -1.33
N THR A 53 -25.08 15.98 -1.47
CA THR A 53 -24.18 16.90 -0.74
C THR A 53 -24.44 16.95 0.76
N GLU A 54 -25.63 16.56 1.21
CA GLU A 54 -26.07 16.59 2.62
C GLU A 54 -26.07 15.21 3.27
N ILE A 55 -25.97 14.12 2.50
CA ILE A 55 -25.96 12.75 3.04
C ILE A 55 -24.74 12.58 3.96
N ASP A 56 -25.01 12.10 5.17
CA ASP A 56 -24.00 11.64 6.12
C ASP A 56 -23.99 10.11 6.17
N LEU A 57 -22.86 9.50 5.81
CA LEU A 57 -22.64 8.06 5.86
C LEU A 57 -21.93 7.63 7.17
N GLY A 58 -21.66 8.58 8.08
CA GLY A 58 -20.80 8.39 9.25
C GLY A 58 -19.36 8.12 8.85
N MET A 59 -18.85 8.89 7.88
CA MET A 59 -17.55 8.73 7.24
C MET A 59 -16.90 10.10 7.05
N GLU A 60 -15.57 10.13 6.82
CA GLU A 60 -14.91 11.37 6.40
C GLU A 60 -15.39 11.79 5.01
N LYS A 61 -15.30 13.10 4.74
CA LYS A 61 -15.78 13.68 3.48
C LYS A 61 -14.75 14.64 2.89
N TYR A 62 -14.33 14.38 1.66
CA TYR A 62 -13.50 15.29 0.87
C TYR A 62 -14.35 15.81 -0.30
N LYS A 63 -14.70 17.09 -0.26
CA LYS A 63 -15.74 17.67 -1.12
C LYS A 63 -17.07 16.92 -0.95
N ASN A 64 -17.46 16.09 -1.91
CA ASN A 64 -18.65 15.23 -1.86
C ASN A 64 -18.34 13.73 -1.89
N ILE A 65 -17.07 13.37 -1.73
CA ILE A 65 -16.61 11.98 -1.70
C ILE A 65 -16.57 11.52 -0.25
N HIS A 66 -17.30 10.45 0.07
CA HIS A 66 -17.23 9.81 1.38
C HIS A 66 -16.14 8.74 1.39
N TYR A 67 -15.29 8.76 2.41
CA TYR A 67 -14.17 7.83 2.51
C TYR A 67 -13.83 7.51 3.98
N ASN A 68 -13.12 6.40 4.18
CA ASN A 68 -12.49 6.07 5.45
C ASN A 68 -11.00 5.84 5.22
N ILE A 69 -10.16 6.33 6.13
CA ILE A 69 -8.74 6.04 6.16
C ILE A 69 -8.43 5.13 7.35
N GLU A 70 -7.86 3.96 7.06
CA GLU A 70 -7.30 3.06 8.07
C GLU A 70 -5.79 3.28 8.15
N LEU A 71 -5.29 3.52 9.35
CA LEU A 71 -3.86 3.65 9.63
C LEU A 71 -3.23 2.25 9.75
N PRO A 72 -1.91 2.10 9.52
CA PRO A 72 -1.21 0.85 9.78
C PRO A 72 -1.45 0.36 11.23
N ILE A 73 -1.63 -0.95 11.40
CA ILE A 73 -1.87 -1.58 12.72
C ILE A 73 -0.69 -1.32 13.68
N GLU A 74 0.53 -1.32 13.14
CA GLU A 74 1.76 -1.13 13.88
C GLU A 74 2.27 0.30 13.70
N ASN A 75 2.79 0.89 14.78
CA ASN A 75 3.32 2.26 14.76
C ASN A 75 4.78 2.28 14.25
N GLU A 76 5.46 1.15 14.28
CA GLU A 76 6.84 0.98 13.86
C GLU A 76 6.96 1.02 12.34
N GLN A 77 8.03 1.65 11.84
CA GLN A 77 8.36 1.71 10.42
C GLN A 77 9.21 0.50 10.03
N TYR A 78 8.58 -0.66 9.90
CA TYR A 78 9.24 -1.88 9.41
C TYR A 78 9.58 -1.79 7.92
N LEU A 79 8.71 -1.15 7.15
CA LEU A 79 8.79 -1.02 5.70
C LEU A 79 8.47 0.41 5.28
N SER A 80 8.69 0.73 4.01
CA SER A 80 8.26 2.02 3.44
C SER A 80 6.75 2.23 3.60
N ASN A 81 6.30 3.48 3.71
CA ASN A 81 4.85 3.76 3.77
C ASN A 81 4.19 3.44 2.42
N LYS A 82 3.00 2.83 2.47
CA LYS A 82 2.24 2.39 1.29
C LYS A 82 0.77 2.78 1.39
N LEU A 83 0.09 2.88 0.25
CA LEU A 83 -1.34 3.17 0.20
C LEU A 83 -2.06 2.13 -0.64
N ILE A 84 -3.04 1.47 -0.05
CA ILE A 84 -4.10 0.83 -0.83
C ILE A 84 -5.24 1.82 -0.97
N VAL A 85 -5.66 2.08 -2.20
CA VAL A 85 -6.92 2.78 -2.49
C VAL A 85 -7.95 1.72 -2.85
N PHE A 86 -8.86 1.44 -1.92
CA PHE A 86 -9.88 0.43 -2.05
C PHE A 86 -11.21 1.06 -2.50
N PHE A 87 -11.56 0.83 -3.77
CA PHE A 87 -12.86 1.16 -4.32
C PHE A 87 -13.88 0.11 -3.90
N MET A 88 -14.89 0.53 -3.16
CA MET A 88 -15.91 -0.37 -2.62
C MET A 88 -16.77 -1.02 -3.71
N PRO A 89 -17.04 -2.33 -3.62
CA PRO A 89 -17.95 -3.00 -4.54
C PRO A 89 -19.39 -2.53 -4.36
N ALA A 90 -20.25 -2.82 -5.33
CA ALA A 90 -21.68 -2.69 -5.14
C ALA A 90 -22.16 -3.75 -4.15
N ASP A 91 -22.89 -3.32 -3.13
CA ASP A 91 -23.43 -4.19 -2.09
C ASP A 91 -24.82 -3.70 -1.71
N ARG A 92 -25.66 -4.62 -1.21
CA ARG A 92 -27.05 -4.37 -0.75
C ARG A 92 -27.81 -3.35 -1.61
N MET A 93 -27.74 -3.49 -2.93
CA MET A 93 -28.21 -2.49 -3.91
C MET A 93 -29.69 -2.13 -3.74
N ILE A 94 -30.50 -3.06 -3.21
CA ILE A 94 -31.93 -2.86 -2.95
C ILE A 94 -32.23 -2.24 -1.57
N SER A 95 -31.22 -1.96 -0.75
CA SER A 95 -31.42 -1.36 0.58
C SER A 95 -31.85 0.09 0.47
N THR A 96 -32.79 0.54 1.30
CA THR A 96 -33.14 1.96 1.39
C THR A 96 -32.06 2.80 2.09
N GLN A 97 -31.11 2.17 2.79
CA GLN A 97 -30.02 2.86 3.47
C GLN A 97 -28.89 3.22 2.49
N ALA A 98 -28.63 4.52 2.30
CA ALA A 98 -27.60 4.99 1.36
C ALA A 98 -26.21 4.44 1.67
N LYS A 99 -25.83 4.36 2.96
CA LYS A 99 -24.54 3.78 3.39
C LYS A 99 -24.32 2.36 2.85
N LEU A 100 -25.35 1.52 2.94
CA LEU A 100 -25.26 0.14 2.51
C LEU A 100 -25.14 0.02 0.98
N ARG A 101 -25.76 0.91 0.20
CA ARG A 101 -25.65 0.90 -1.27
C ARG A 101 -24.36 1.51 -1.80
N MET A 102 -23.92 2.63 -1.21
CA MET A 102 -22.80 3.44 -1.70
C MET A 102 -21.46 2.91 -1.21
N PHE A 103 -21.37 2.49 0.06
CA PHE A 103 -20.14 1.99 0.67
C PHE A 103 -20.16 0.47 0.86
N GLY A 104 -21.33 -0.12 1.13
CA GLY A 104 -21.44 -1.55 1.41
C GLY A 104 -21.03 -1.95 2.82
N ASN A 105 -21.13 -3.24 3.13
CA ASN A 105 -20.68 -3.85 4.38
C ASN A 105 -19.59 -4.90 4.11
N SER A 106 -18.72 -4.61 3.12
CA SER A 106 -17.75 -5.55 2.57
C SER A 106 -16.89 -6.20 3.67
N PRO A 107 -16.63 -7.52 3.60
CA PRO A 107 -16.08 -8.33 4.71
C PRO A 107 -14.61 -8.05 5.07
N TRP A 108 -14.01 -7.00 4.51
CA TRP A 108 -12.59 -6.68 4.66
C TRP A 108 -12.32 -5.77 5.85
N GLU A 109 -12.99 -6.02 6.98
CA GLU A 109 -12.64 -5.41 8.27
C GLU A 109 -11.21 -5.78 8.70
N SER A 110 -10.66 -6.87 8.16
CA SER A 110 -9.34 -7.40 8.49
C SER A 110 -8.26 -7.19 7.41
N LEU A 111 -8.50 -6.41 6.33
CA LEU A 111 -7.52 -6.25 5.24
C LEU A 111 -6.13 -5.86 5.78
N ALA A 112 -6.06 -4.92 6.73
CA ALA A 112 -4.80 -4.48 7.33
C ALA A 112 -4.02 -5.60 8.02
N SER A 113 -4.68 -6.66 8.49
CA SER A 113 -4.01 -7.81 9.13
C SER A 113 -3.32 -8.75 8.13
N SER A 114 -3.69 -8.69 6.85
CA SER A 114 -3.29 -9.65 5.82
C SER A 114 -2.42 -9.04 4.71
N ILE A 115 -2.02 -7.78 4.87
CA ILE A 115 -1.20 -7.03 3.91
C ILE A 115 0.14 -6.64 4.50
N ALA A 116 1.05 -6.15 3.64
CA ALA A 116 2.33 -5.60 4.05
C ALA A 116 2.18 -4.55 5.16
N LYS A 117 3.12 -4.54 6.10
CA LYS A 117 3.18 -3.54 7.17
C LYS A 117 3.38 -2.13 6.60
N ASN A 118 3.11 -1.12 7.42
CA ASN A 118 3.19 0.29 7.02
C ASN A 118 2.26 0.67 5.85
N THR A 119 1.16 -0.07 5.69
CA THR A 119 0.17 0.19 4.65
C THR A 119 -1.06 0.91 5.22
N TYR A 120 -1.35 2.08 4.65
CA TYR A 120 -2.56 2.84 4.84
C TYR A 120 -3.63 2.31 3.87
N ILE A 121 -4.90 2.32 4.29
CA ILE A 121 -6.01 1.87 3.44
C ILE A 121 -7.05 2.97 3.33
N LEU A 122 -7.12 3.60 2.16
CA LEU A 122 -8.13 4.59 1.80
C LEU A 122 -9.31 3.88 1.13
N ARG A 123 -10.43 3.74 1.83
CA ARG A 123 -11.67 3.16 1.29
C ARG A 123 -12.57 4.27 0.78
N ILE A 124 -12.96 4.22 -0.49
CA ILE A 124 -13.78 5.25 -1.14
C ILE A 124 -15.17 4.68 -1.45
N ALA A 125 -16.21 5.34 -0.95
CA ALA A 125 -17.60 5.02 -1.30
C ALA A 125 -17.92 5.53 -2.71
N ASP A 126 -18.78 4.82 -3.44
CA ASP A 126 -19.35 5.35 -4.68
C ASP A 126 -20.63 6.14 -4.34
N SER A 127 -20.45 7.39 -3.90
CA SER A 127 -21.54 8.24 -3.36
C SER A 127 -22.26 9.09 -4.43
N ASN A 128 -21.96 8.87 -5.70
CA ASN A 128 -22.58 9.59 -6.81
C ASN A 128 -23.95 8.97 -7.19
N LEU A 129 -24.92 9.77 -7.64
CA LEU A 129 -26.28 9.33 -7.99
C LEU A 129 -27.00 8.57 -6.84
N ILE A 130 -27.80 7.54 -7.14
CA ILE A 130 -28.61 6.79 -6.16
C ILE A 130 -27.81 5.69 -5.46
N SER A 131 -26.99 4.96 -6.23
CA SER A 131 -26.21 3.81 -5.75
C SER A 131 -24.79 3.76 -6.33
N GLY A 132 -24.28 4.88 -6.82
CA GLY A 132 -22.96 4.99 -7.45
C GLY A 132 -23.00 5.32 -8.94
N SER A 133 -21.82 5.48 -9.51
CA SER A 133 -21.59 5.83 -10.91
C SER A 133 -20.39 5.09 -11.52
N TYR A 134 -19.96 3.99 -10.89
CA TYR A 134 -18.70 3.32 -11.20
C TYR A 134 -17.50 4.27 -11.08
N TYR A 135 -17.56 5.18 -10.11
CA TYR A 135 -16.54 6.20 -9.84
C TYR A 135 -16.28 7.21 -10.99
N GLN A 136 -17.23 7.35 -11.92
CA GLN A 136 -17.10 8.25 -13.07
C GLN A 136 -17.91 9.53 -12.92
N ASN A 137 -17.49 10.56 -13.66
CA ASN A 137 -18.21 11.83 -13.72
C ASN A 137 -19.65 11.62 -14.20
N THR A 138 -20.57 12.39 -13.61
CA THR A 138 -21.97 12.46 -14.02
C THR A 138 -22.38 13.91 -14.19
N ILE A 139 -23.56 14.15 -14.75
CA ILE A 139 -24.10 15.51 -14.93
C ILE A 139 -24.15 16.30 -13.61
N ASN A 140 -24.40 15.61 -12.49
CA ASN A 140 -24.54 16.20 -11.16
C ASN A 140 -23.26 16.22 -10.33
N PHE A 141 -22.23 15.51 -10.80
CA PHE A 141 -20.90 15.54 -10.22
C PHE A 141 -19.82 15.48 -11.33
N PRO A 142 -19.67 16.56 -12.12
CA PRO A 142 -18.84 16.55 -13.33
C PRO A 142 -17.33 16.51 -13.06
N ASN A 143 -16.91 16.71 -11.81
CA ASN A 143 -15.52 16.69 -11.37
C ASN A 143 -15.26 15.60 -10.32
N TYR A 144 -16.07 14.55 -10.31
CA TYR A 144 -15.95 13.42 -9.39
C TYR A 144 -14.60 12.71 -9.55
N GLU A 145 -14.22 12.39 -10.80
CA GLU A 145 -12.97 11.70 -11.12
C GLU A 145 -11.75 12.51 -10.65
N THR A 146 -11.71 13.81 -10.97
CA THR A 146 -10.65 14.71 -10.52
C THR A 146 -10.61 14.81 -8.99
N SER A 147 -11.78 14.83 -8.34
CA SER A 147 -11.85 14.92 -6.88
C SER A 147 -11.35 13.64 -6.22
N ILE A 148 -11.59 12.46 -6.81
CA ILE A 148 -11.03 11.18 -6.34
C ILE A 148 -9.50 11.20 -6.47
N GLN A 149 -8.97 11.61 -7.63
CA GLN A 149 -7.51 11.70 -7.83
C GLN A 149 -6.85 12.66 -6.84
N GLN A 150 -7.47 13.82 -6.57
CA GLN A 150 -6.99 14.77 -5.58
C GLN A 150 -7.03 14.22 -4.15
N LEU A 151 -8.07 13.46 -3.80
CA LEU A 151 -8.13 12.78 -2.50
C LEU A 151 -6.95 11.82 -2.34
N ILE A 152 -6.70 10.97 -3.35
CA ILE A 152 -5.58 10.01 -3.35
C ILE A 152 -4.23 10.74 -3.18
N GLN A 153 -4.00 11.79 -3.97
CA GLN A 153 -2.77 12.59 -3.93
C GLN A 153 -2.57 13.27 -2.57
N ASN A 154 -3.62 13.86 -2.01
CA ASN A 154 -3.55 14.51 -0.69
C ASN A 154 -3.29 13.50 0.43
N THR A 155 -3.90 12.31 0.37
CA THR A 155 -3.63 11.22 1.31
C THR A 155 -2.18 10.76 1.20
N ALA A 156 -1.68 10.53 -0.01
CA ALA A 156 -0.30 10.13 -0.24
C ALA A 156 0.70 11.17 0.27
N TYR A 157 0.47 12.46 -0.02
CA TYR A 157 1.28 13.56 0.48
C TYR A 157 1.29 13.63 2.01
N LYS A 158 0.11 13.55 2.65
CA LYS A 158 -0.05 13.61 4.11
C LYS A 158 0.75 12.53 4.83
N TYR A 159 0.86 11.34 4.26
CA TYR A 159 1.53 10.20 4.88
C TYR A 159 2.89 9.87 4.26
N ASN A 160 3.44 10.77 3.43
CA ASN A 160 4.74 10.62 2.77
C ASN A 160 4.86 9.30 1.99
N ILE A 161 3.87 9.01 1.14
CA ILE A 161 3.79 7.79 0.34
C ILE A 161 4.18 8.14 -1.10
N PRO A 162 5.26 7.56 -1.65
CA PRO A 162 5.64 7.80 -3.04
C PRO A 162 4.61 7.15 -3.98
N SER A 163 4.44 7.71 -5.18
CA SER A 163 3.44 7.24 -6.16
C SER A 163 3.59 5.75 -6.51
N GLY A 164 4.84 5.24 -6.53
CA GLY A 164 5.13 3.82 -6.77
C GLY A 164 4.63 2.88 -5.67
N ASN A 165 4.34 3.39 -4.48
CA ASN A 165 3.84 2.63 -3.34
C ASN A 165 2.31 2.67 -3.22
N ILE A 166 1.61 3.16 -4.26
CA ILE A 166 0.16 3.26 -4.28
C ILE A 166 -0.42 2.14 -5.16
N VAL A 167 -1.34 1.37 -4.58
CA VAL A 167 -2.04 0.27 -5.26
C VAL A 167 -3.55 0.55 -5.25
N MET A 168 -4.14 0.63 -6.44
CA MET A 168 -5.59 0.65 -6.61
C MET A 168 -6.13 -0.78 -6.51
N TYR A 169 -7.15 -0.98 -5.69
CA TYR A 169 -7.78 -2.28 -5.48
C TYR A 169 -9.30 -2.17 -5.47
N GLY A 170 -9.95 -3.19 -6.01
CA GLY A 170 -11.40 -3.36 -5.88
C GLY A 170 -11.90 -4.59 -6.61
N ASN A 171 -13.15 -4.96 -6.33
CA ASN A 171 -13.84 -6.05 -7.02
C ASN A 171 -15.19 -5.59 -7.59
N SER A 172 -15.67 -6.22 -8.68
CA SER A 172 -16.93 -5.86 -9.34
C SER A 172 -16.99 -4.37 -9.76
N ARG A 173 -17.98 -3.59 -9.28
CA ARG A 173 -18.00 -2.12 -9.39
C ARG A 173 -16.70 -1.47 -8.91
N GLY A 174 -16.19 -1.93 -7.77
CA GLY A 174 -14.91 -1.49 -7.22
C GLY A 174 -13.72 -1.85 -8.11
N GLY A 175 -13.75 -3.01 -8.77
CA GLY A 175 -12.71 -3.43 -9.70
C GLY A 175 -12.65 -2.50 -10.91
N THR A 176 -13.81 -2.05 -11.37
CA THR A 176 -13.91 -1.02 -12.42
C THR A 176 -13.30 0.30 -11.97
N GLY A 177 -13.64 0.75 -10.75
CA GLY A 177 -13.04 1.96 -10.16
C GLY A 177 -11.52 1.85 -10.02
N ALA A 178 -11.01 0.71 -9.56
CA ALA A 178 -9.58 0.46 -9.41
C ALA A 178 -8.85 0.50 -10.75
N LEU A 179 -9.40 -0.14 -11.79
CA LEU A 179 -8.85 -0.10 -13.13
C LEU A 179 -8.88 1.32 -13.70
N TYR A 180 -10.04 1.97 -13.65
CA TYR A 180 -10.25 3.30 -14.22
C TYR A 180 -9.32 4.35 -13.57
N HIS A 181 -9.32 4.44 -12.24
CA HIS A 181 -8.52 5.44 -11.52
C HIS A 181 -7.04 5.10 -11.42
N GLY A 182 -6.68 3.82 -11.52
CA GLY A 182 -5.29 3.41 -11.62
C GLY A 182 -4.65 3.83 -12.93
N LEU A 183 -5.37 3.66 -14.04
CA LEU A 183 -4.92 4.13 -15.33
C LEU A 183 -4.88 5.67 -15.38
N LEU A 184 -5.92 6.33 -14.88
CA LEU A 184 -6.01 7.80 -14.84
C LEU A 184 -4.86 8.45 -14.06
N GLY A 185 -4.42 7.82 -12.97
CA GLY A 185 -3.39 8.34 -12.08
C GLY A 185 -2.01 7.70 -12.22
N ASN A 186 -1.82 6.76 -13.14
CA ASN A 186 -0.61 5.93 -13.27
C ASN A 186 -0.21 5.21 -11.97
N TYR A 187 -1.18 4.57 -11.31
CA TYR A 187 -0.99 3.78 -10.09
C TYR A 187 -1.10 2.27 -10.37
N LYS A 188 -0.39 1.43 -9.60
CA LYS A 188 -0.45 -0.04 -9.72
C LYS A 188 -1.90 -0.52 -9.53
N VAL A 189 -2.36 -1.48 -10.32
CA VAL A 189 -3.78 -1.91 -10.33
C VAL A 189 -3.93 -3.38 -10.01
N VAL A 190 -4.81 -3.71 -9.06
CA VAL A 190 -5.36 -5.05 -8.84
C VAL A 190 -6.88 -4.95 -8.95
N ALA A 191 -7.41 -5.26 -10.13
CA ALA A 191 -8.85 -5.25 -10.41
C ALA A 191 -9.39 -6.67 -10.45
N ILE A 192 -10.35 -6.99 -9.59
CA ILE A 192 -10.94 -8.32 -9.50
C ILE A 192 -12.30 -8.33 -10.17
N ASP A 193 -12.40 -9.08 -11.25
CA ASP A 193 -13.57 -9.25 -12.08
C ASP A 193 -14.33 -7.93 -12.34
N PRO A 194 -13.65 -6.93 -12.93
CA PRO A 194 -14.24 -5.62 -13.13
C PRO A 194 -15.45 -5.68 -14.07
N VAL A 195 -16.48 -4.93 -13.74
CA VAL A 195 -17.68 -4.78 -14.58
C VAL A 195 -17.39 -3.73 -15.66
N ILE A 196 -16.85 -4.17 -16.79
CA ILE A 196 -16.57 -3.31 -17.95
C ILE A 196 -17.85 -2.94 -18.69
N ASP A 197 -18.88 -3.78 -18.59
CA ASP A 197 -20.19 -3.53 -19.14
C ASP A 197 -21.27 -3.93 -18.12
N ARG A 198 -22.18 -3.01 -17.83
CA ARG A 198 -23.23 -3.20 -16.81
C ARG A 198 -24.54 -3.74 -17.36
N ARG A 199 -24.65 -4.09 -18.65
CA ARG A 199 -25.92 -4.55 -19.29
C ARG A 199 -26.63 -5.66 -18.52
N ALA A 200 -25.91 -6.65 -18.01
CA ALA A 200 -26.51 -7.74 -17.24
C ALA A 200 -27.33 -7.24 -16.03
N TRP A 201 -26.92 -6.14 -15.40
CA TRP A 201 -27.60 -5.52 -14.24
C TRP A 201 -28.66 -4.49 -14.61
N VAL A 202 -28.90 -4.27 -15.91
CA VAL A 202 -29.90 -3.30 -16.38
C VAL A 202 -30.98 -3.94 -17.25
N GLU A 203 -30.61 -4.88 -18.11
CA GLU A 203 -31.54 -5.52 -19.04
C GLU A 203 -32.60 -6.37 -18.35
N VAL A 204 -32.28 -6.94 -17.17
CA VAL A 204 -33.27 -7.68 -16.35
C VAL A 204 -34.16 -6.70 -15.60
N LYS A 205 -33.52 -5.78 -14.87
CA LYS A 205 -34.13 -4.76 -14.00
C LYS A 205 -32.95 -3.86 -13.60
N ASP A 206 -33.05 -2.52 -13.65
CA ASP A 206 -31.95 -1.60 -13.25
C ASP A 206 -31.73 -1.62 -11.73
N VAL A 207 -31.31 -2.77 -11.20
CA VAL A 207 -31.13 -3.05 -9.77
C VAL A 207 -30.06 -2.19 -9.11
N GLN A 208 -29.24 -1.54 -9.94
CA GLN A 208 -28.21 -0.60 -9.51
C GLN A 208 -28.71 0.85 -9.47
N HIS A 209 -29.89 1.15 -10.02
CA HIS A 209 -30.54 2.46 -9.98
C HIS A 209 -29.64 3.58 -10.55
N MET A 210 -28.98 3.33 -11.69
CA MET A 210 -28.10 4.33 -12.33
C MET A 210 -28.67 4.86 -13.65
N PHE A 211 -29.78 4.29 -14.12
CA PHE A 211 -30.52 4.75 -15.30
C PHE A 211 -29.63 4.83 -16.56
N ASP A 212 -30.03 5.68 -17.48
CA ASP A 212 -29.25 6.18 -18.62
C ASP A 212 -28.28 7.32 -18.23
N LEU A 213 -28.06 7.56 -16.93
CA LEU A 213 -27.13 8.59 -16.43
C LEU A 213 -25.69 8.08 -16.34
N VAL A 214 -25.48 6.77 -16.53
CA VAL A 214 -24.18 6.10 -16.54
C VAL A 214 -24.12 5.20 -17.77
N ASP A 215 -23.02 5.29 -18.52
CA ASP A 215 -22.82 4.47 -19.73
C ASP A 215 -22.94 2.98 -19.41
N TYR A 216 -23.50 2.20 -20.35
CA TYR A 216 -23.53 0.75 -20.25
C TYR A 216 -22.14 0.13 -20.37
N ASN A 217 -21.35 0.61 -21.34
CA ASN A 217 -20.08 0.04 -21.73
C ASN A 217 -18.94 1.02 -21.47
N PHE A 218 -18.04 0.66 -20.56
CA PHE A 218 -16.88 1.45 -20.19
C PHE A 218 -15.63 1.13 -21.02
N SER A 219 -15.66 0.10 -21.87
CA SER A 219 -14.50 -0.34 -22.64
C SER A 219 -13.88 0.76 -23.51
N PRO A 220 -14.63 1.67 -24.18
CA PRO A 220 -14.01 2.73 -24.98
C PRO A 220 -13.19 3.72 -24.14
N LYS A 221 -13.70 4.09 -22.95
CA LYS A 221 -13.01 5.00 -22.03
C LYS A 221 -11.78 4.32 -21.42
N ILE A 222 -11.92 3.07 -20.96
CA ILE A 222 -10.82 2.31 -20.37
C ILE A 222 -9.72 2.04 -21.40
N ASN A 223 -10.06 1.69 -22.64
CA ASN A 223 -9.08 1.49 -23.71
C ASN A 223 -8.32 2.77 -24.04
N ARG A 224 -8.99 3.93 -24.02
CA ARG A 224 -8.29 5.22 -24.16
C ARG A 224 -7.27 5.42 -23.04
N LEU A 225 -7.66 5.19 -21.79
CA LEU A 225 -6.75 5.30 -20.64
C LEU A 225 -5.60 4.28 -20.69
N LEU A 226 -5.83 3.08 -21.23
CA LEU A 226 -4.78 2.08 -21.46
C LEU A 226 -3.76 2.52 -22.53
N GLU A 227 -4.16 3.34 -23.49
CA GLU A 227 -3.22 3.93 -24.44
C GLU A 227 -2.45 5.13 -23.85
N GLU A 228 -3.09 5.89 -22.97
CA GLU A 228 -2.53 7.10 -22.38
C GLU A 228 -1.63 6.84 -21.15
N THR A 229 -1.83 5.71 -20.46
CA THR A 229 -1.06 5.38 -19.24
C THR A 229 0.41 5.11 -19.54
N THR A 230 1.28 5.48 -18.61
CA THR A 230 2.71 5.15 -18.63
C THR A 230 3.03 3.84 -17.89
N LEU A 231 2.02 3.18 -17.31
CA LEU A 231 2.20 1.92 -16.62
C LEU A 231 2.57 0.81 -17.61
N SER A 232 3.53 -0.02 -17.21
CA SER A 232 3.81 -1.26 -17.92
C SER A 232 2.72 -2.31 -17.61
N PRO A 233 2.45 -3.27 -18.53
CA PRO A 233 1.39 -4.25 -18.36
C PRO A 233 1.47 -5.08 -17.07
N ASP A 234 2.67 -5.35 -16.56
CA ASP A 234 2.92 -6.07 -15.32
C ASP A 234 2.42 -5.33 -14.06
N LYS A 235 2.21 -4.02 -14.15
CA LYS A 235 1.64 -3.17 -13.08
C LYS A 235 0.12 -3.12 -13.09
N ILE A 236 -0.53 -3.73 -14.09
CA ILE A 236 -1.99 -3.75 -14.23
C ILE A 236 -2.47 -5.19 -14.24
N LYS A 237 -2.88 -5.69 -13.07
CA LYS A 237 -3.38 -7.06 -12.90
C LYS A 237 -4.90 -7.06 -12.88
N VAL A 238 -5.49 -7.79 -13.82
CA VAL A 238 -6.93 -8.02 -13.88
C VAL A 238 -7.18 -9.50 -13.66
N LEU A 239 -7.79 -9.87 -12.53
CA LEU A 239 -8.16 -11.25 -12.22
C LEU A 239 -9.59 -11.51 -12.66
N CYS A 240 -9.79 -12.46 -13.57
CA CYS A 240 -11.09 -12.89 -14.06
C CYS A 240 -11.19 -14.42 -14.08
N SER A 241 -12.35 -14.93 -14.47
CA SER A 241 -12.56 -16.33 -14.84
C SER A 241 -13.54 -16.36 -16.01
N ASP A 242 -13.32 -17.22 -16.98
CA ASP A 242 -14.28 -17.46 -18.07
C ASP A 242 -15.63 -18.03 -17.55
N THR A 243 -15.67 -18.54 -16.32
CA THR A 243 -16.92 -18.92 -15.64
C THR A 243 -17.76 -17.72 -15.17
N ALA A 244 -17.18 -16.52 -15.06
CA ALA A 244 -17.90 -15.27 -14.79
C ALA A 244 -18.46 -14.68 -16.10
N PHE A 245 -19.46 -15.35 -16.66
CA PHE A 245 -19.95 -15.10 -18.03
C PHE A 245 -20.46 -13.67 -18.27
N ILE A 246 -20.96 -12.98 -17.25
CA ILE A 246 -21.52 -11.63 -17.39
C ILE A 246 -20.45 -10.52 -17.42
N THR A 247 -19.20 -10.81 -17.06
CA THR A 247 -18.10 -9.83 -17.03
C THR A 247 -16.98 -10.21 -18.00
N TYR A 248 -16.59 -11.49 -18.05
CA TYR A 248 -15.41 -11.95 -18.80
C TYR A 248 -15.41 -11.56 -20.29
N PRO A 249 -16.50 -11.72 -21.07
CA PRO A 249 -16.50 -11.31 -22.47
C PRO A 249 -16.23 -9.82 -22.68
N PHE A 250 -16.59 -8.96 -21.72
CA PHE A 250 -16.39 -7.52 -21.80
C PHE A 250 -14.98 -7.12 -21.37
N VAL A 251 -14.39 -7.81 -20.39
CA VAL A 251 -12.97 -7.66 -20.05
C VAL A 251 -12.09 -8.04 -21.26
N LYS A 252 -12.49 -9.04 -22.04
CA LYS A 252 -11.80 -9.43 -23.28
C LYS A 252 -11.87 -8.38 -24.40
N GLN A 253 -12.69 -7.34 -24.27
CA GLN A 253 -12.73 -6.20 -25.22
C GLN A 253 -11.68 -5.12 -24.88
N LEU A 254 -10.99 -5.24 -23.76
CA LEU A 254 -9.91 -4.32 -23.40
C LEU A 254 -8.64 -4.60 -24.24
N ASN A 255 -7.74 -3.63 -24.33
CA ASN A 255 -6.43 -3.85 -24.96
C ASN A 255 -5.58 -4.78 -24.08
N LEU A 256 -5.61 -6.08 -24.40
CA LEU A 256 -4.93 -7.12 -23.63
C LEU A 256 -3.41 -7.04 -23.70
N SER A 257 -2.83 -6.31 -24.65
CA SER A 257 -1.37 -6.08 -24.69
C SER A 257 -0.90 -5.08 -23.62
N LYS A 258 -1.82 -4.31 -23.05
CA LYS A 258 -1.56 -3.26 -22.06
C LYS A 258 -1.84 -3.70 -20.62
N ILE A 259 -2.36 -4.91 -20.42
CA ILE A 259 -2.70 -5.43 -19.09
C ILE A 259 -2.18 -6.86 -18.91
N ASN A 260 -2.01 -7.27 -17.66
CA ASN A 260 -1.84 -8.67 -17.30
C ASN A 260 -3.21 -9.26 -16.91
N LEU A 261 -3.91 -9.85 -17.89
CA LEU A 261 -5.19 -10.53 -17.68
C LEU A 261 -4.94 -11.95 -17.15
N LEU A 262 -5.28 -12.19 -15.90
CA LEU A 262 -5.21 -13.47 -15.22
C LEU A 262 -6.56 -14.17 -15.34
N ASN A 263 -6.70 -15.10 -16.30
CA ASN A 263 -7.87 -15.97 -16.39
C ASN A 263 -7.70 -17.17 -15.46
N LEU A 264 -8.36 -17.16 -14.31
CA LEU A 264 -8.37 -18.26 -13.37
C LEU A 264 -9.27 -19.38 -13.88
N ASN A 265 -8.73 -20.58 -14.04
CA ASN A 265 -9.53 -21.77 -14.28
C ASN A 265 -10.29 -22.18 -13.01
N LEU A 266 -11.41 -21.49 -12.74
CA LEU A 266 -12.22 -21.68 -11.54
C LEU A 266 -13.41 -22.59 -11.84
N THR A 267 -13.41 -23.78 -11.25
CA THR A 267 -14.61 -24.64 -11.21
C THR A 267 -15.51 -24.22 -10.06
N ILE A 268 -16.80 -23.98 -10.34
CA ILE A 268 -17.78 -23.63 -9.30
C ILE A 268 -18.89 -24.70 -9.26
N PRO A 269 -18.79 -25.70 -8.36
CA PRO A 269 -19.55 -26.95 -8.46
C PRO A 269 -21.06 -26.82 -8.24
N HIS A 270 -21.56 -25.67 -7.77
CA HIS A 270 -22.95 -25.47 -7.38
C HIS A 270 -23.55 -24.13 -7.85
N VAL A 271 -23.00 -23.50 -8.90
CA VAL A 271 -23.57 -22.27 -9.44
C VAL A 271 -24.82 -22.57 -10.26
N VAL A 272 -25.89 -21.85 -9.93
CA VAL A 272 -27.20 -21.97 -10.58
C VAL A 272 -27.50 -20.82 -11.56
N ASP A 273 -26.73 -19.72 -11.52
CA ASP A 273 -26.94 -18.56 -12.39
C ASP A 273 -25.65 -17.72 -12.61
N PRO A 274 -25.59 -16.88 -13.68
CA PRO A 274 -24.40 -16.11 -14.02
C PRO A 274 -23.97 -15.02 -13.01
N PHE A 275 -24.86 -14.51 -12.15
CA PHE A 275 -24.48 -13.55 -11.11
C PHE A 275 -23.79 -14.24 -9.94
N THR A 276 -24.23 -15.46 -9.63
CA THR A 276 -23.60 -16.27 -8.59
C THR A 276 -22.17 -16.68 -8.99
N SER A 277 -21.84 -16.87 -10.28
CA SER A 277 -20.45 -17.13 -10.68
C SER A 277 -19.53 -15.91 -10.49
N HIS A 278 -19.99 -14.71 -10.85
CA HIS A 278 -19.30 -13.45 -10.57
C HIS A 278 -19.01 -13.28 -9.07
N ALA A 279 -20.04 -13.46 -8.23
CA ALA A 279 -19.89 -13.38 -6.78
C ALA A 279 -18.95 -14.47 -6.23
N ALA A 280 -19.01 -15.69 -6.76
CA ALA A 280 -18.15 -16.79 -6.33
C ALA A 280 -16.68 -16.56 -6.71
N LEU A 281 -16.38 -16.03 -7.89
CA LEU A 281 -15.02 -15.66 -8.25
C LEU A 281 -14.45 -14.66 -7.24
N ILE A 282 -15.19 -13.61 -6.91
CA ILE A 282 -14.77 -12.61 -5.93
C ILE A 282 -14.60 -13.22 -4.54
N GLY A 283 -15.60 -13.98 -4.06
CA GLY A 283 -15.61 -14.51 -2.70
C GLY A 283 -14.65 -15.67 -2.45
N LYS A 284 -14.38 -16.50 -3.46
CA LYS A 284 -13.55 -17.72 -3.31
C LYS A 284 -12.08 -17.52 -3.65
N THR A 285 -11.70 -16.34 -4.16
CA THR A 285 -10.30 -16.03 -4.54
C THR A 285 -9.62 -15.03 -3.62
N VAL A 286 -10.22 -14.67 -2.48
CA VAL A 286 -9.65 -13.72 -1.51
C VAL A 286 -8.15 -13.96 -1.21
N PRO A 287 -7.67 -15.20 -0.95
CA PRO A 287 -6.23 -15.44 -0.74
C PRO A 287 -5.36 -15.08 -1.97
N LEU A 288 -5.85 -15.36 -3.18
CA LEU A 288 -5.15 -14.99 -4.41
C LEU A 288 -5.14 -13.46 -4.58
N GLN A 289 -6.25 -12.79 -4.32
CA GLN A 289 -6.34 -11.32 -4.37
C GLN A 289 -5.31 -10.68 -3.41
N LEU A 290 -5.24 -11.18 -2.18
CA LEU A 290 -4.25 -10.76 -1.18
C LEU A 290 -2.81 -10.99 -1.67
N SER A 291 -2.54 -12.12 -2.33
CA SER A 291 -1.23 -12.39 -2.92
C SER A 291 -0.87 -11.37 -4.01
N LEU A 292 -1.80 -11.04 -4.90
CA LEU A 292 -1.58 -10.06 -5.98
C LEU A 292 -1.34 -8.65 -5.43
N ILE A 293 -2.10 -8.25 -4.40
CA ILE A 293 -1.93 -6.97 -3.69
C ILE A 293 -0.54 -6.94 -3.03
N ASN A 294 -0.20 -7.94 -2.21
CA ASN A 294 1.06 -7.98 -1.49
C ASN A 294 2.27 -8.00 -2.42
N GLN A 295 2.18 -8.64 -3.59
CA GLN A 295 3.24 -8.60 -4.58
C GLN A 295 3.60 -7.16 -4.98
N PHE A 296 2.63 -6.26 -5.13
CA PHE A 296 2.91 -4.85 -5.43
C PHE A 296 3.33 -4.04 -4.21
N LEU A 297 2.81 -4.38 -3.04
CA LEU A 297 3.20 -3.70 -1.81
C LEU A 297 4.67 -3.97 -1.49
N TYR A 298 5.14 -5.22 -1.55
CA TYR A 298 6.52 -5.55 -1.22
C TYR A 298 7.54 -5.20 -2.30
N GLU A 299 7.09 -4.87 -3.51
CA GLU A 299 7.98 -4.68 -4.67
C GLU A 299 9.09 -3.64 -4.44
N GLU A 300 8.78 -2.58 -3.70
CA GLU A 300 9.72 -1.46 -3.47
C GLU A 300 10.62 -1.71 -2.25
N ASP A 301 10.31 -2.72 -1.41
CA ASP A 301 11.13 -3.09 -0.25
C ASP A 301 11.97 -4.35 -0.49
N ILE A 302 11.79 -5.05 -1.62
CA ILE A 302 12.54 -6.26 -1.96
C ILE A 302 13.56 -5.95 -3.04
N SER A 303 14.84 -6.15 -2.74
CA SER A 303 15.91 -6.24 -3.75
C SER A 303 16.05 -7.68 -4.27
N ILE A 304 16.25 -7.82 -5.58
CA ILE A 304 16.63 -9.10 -6.18
C ILE A 304 18.16 -9.17 -6.21
N GLU A 305 18.74 -9.88 -5.26
CA GLU A 305 20.18 -10.09 -5.19
C GLU A 305 20.63 -11.11 -6.25
N LYS A 306 21.55 -10.68 -7.13
CA LYS A 306 22.20 -11.54 -8.14
C LYS A 306 23.72 -11.55 -8.01
N SER A 307 24.27 -10.64 -7.21
CA SER A 307 25.70 -10.50 -6.97
C SER A 307 26.15 -11.43 -5.85
N LEU A 308 27.38 -11.93 -5.96
CA LEU A 308 28.06 -12.53 -4.82
C LEU A 308 28.63 -11.41 -3.94
N ILE A 309 28.71 -11.67 -2.64
CA ILE A 309 29.47 -10.81 -1.72
C ILE A 309 30.93 -10.78 -2.18
N LEU A 310 31.46 -9.58 -2.38
CA LEU A 310 32.80 -9.31 -2.93
C LEU A 310 33.86 -9.06 -1.85
N PHE A 311 33.49 -9.09 -0.57
CA PHE A 311 34.41 -8.95 0.56
C PHE A 311 34.43 -10.20 1.42
N ASN A 312 35.59 -10.50 2.00
CA ASN A 312 35.76 -11.64 2.88
C ASN A 312 35.90 -11.17 4.34
N VAL A 313 34.90 -11.45 5.17
CA VAL A 313 34.91 -11.11 6.60
C VAL A 313 35.98 -11.92 7.36
N ASP A 314 36.38 -13.08 6.83
CA ASP A 314 37.46 -13.87 7.43
C ASP A 314 38.80 -13.15 7.37
N ASP A 315 38.97 -12.20 6.43
CA ASP A 315 40.16 -11.39 6.34
C ASP A 315 40.19 -10.28 7.42
N TRP A 316 39.08 -9.92 8.05
CA TRP A 316 39.08 -8.88 9.08
C TRP A 316 39.81 -9.37 10.34
N ASP A 317 40.46 -8.48 11.09
CA ASP A 317 41.10 -8.84 12.38
C ASP A 317 40.11 -8.88 13.55
N VAL A 318 38.82 -8.71 13.24
CA VAL A 318 37.70 -8.82 14.18
C VAL A 318 36.64 -9.80 13.64
N LEU A 319 35.83 -10.36 14.54
CA LEU A 319 34.63 -11.11 14.20
C LEU A 319 33.48 -10.16 13.82
N LEU A 320 32.42 -10.73 13.25
CA LEU A 320 31.17 -10.01 13.02
C LEU A 320 30.66 -9.38 14.33
N PRO A 321 30.13 -8.15 14.26
CA PRO A 321 29.68 -7.44 15.43
C PRO A 321 28.49 -8.15 16.09
N TRP A 322 28.41 -8.03 17.41
CA TRP A 322 27.25 -8.49 18.18
C TRP A 322 26.04 -7.59 17.97
N THR A 323 24.86 -8.08 18.34
CA THR A 323 23.64 -7.27 18.26
C THR A 323 23.71 -6.09 19.23
N SER A 324 23.21 -4.94 18.78
CA SER A 324 23.03 -3.75 19.60
C SER A 324 21.63 -3.19 19.36
N PRO A 325 20.88 -2.79 20.40
CA PRO A 325 19.55 -2.22 20.21
C PRO A 325 19.59 -0.83 19.57
N TYR A 326 20.77 -0.24 19.38
CA TYR A 326 20.97 1.10 18.84
C TYR A 326 21.51 1.10 17.40
N PHE A 327 21.91 -0.06 16.88
CA PHE A 327 22.46 -0.18 15.54
C PHE A 327 21.73 -1.27 14.74
N THR A 328 21.45 -0.95 13.48
CA THR A 328 20.96 -1.91 12.48
C THR A 328 22.10 -2.24 11.54
N MET A 329 22.19 -3.49 11.07
CA MET A 329 23.28 -3.95 10.23
C MET A 329 22.76 -4.62 8.97
N HIS A 330 23.36 -4.30 7.84
CA HIS A 330 23.03 -4.91 6.55
C HIS A 330 24.31 -5.36 5.84
N PHE A 331 24.31 -6.58 5.31
CA PHE A 331 25.33 -6.99 4.36
C PHE A 331 25.11 -6.27 3.04
N LYS A 332 26.20 -5.76 2.47
CA LYS A 332 26.27 -5.18 1.12
C LYS A 332 27.32 -5.92 0.32
N ASP A 333 27.33 -5.74 -0.99
CA ASP A 333 28.28 -6.39 -1.89
C ASP A 333 29.75 -6.21 -1.46
N TYR A 334 30.11 -5.07 -0.86
CA TYR A 334 31.49 -4.71 -0.55
C TYR A 334 31.75 -4.39 0.93
N GLY A 335 30.81 -4.69 1.84
CA GLY A 335 31.01 -4.46 3.27
C GLY A 335 29.77 -4.67 4.12
N ILE A 336 29.86 -4.25 5.38
CA ILE A 336 28.75 -4.23 6.33
C ILE A 336 28.32 -2.79 6.53
N GLU A 337 27.09 -2.47 6.12
CA GLU A 337 26.44 -1.21 6.48
C GLU A 337 26.02 -1.26 7.95
N VAL A 338 26.51 -0.31 8.73
CA VAL A 338 26.12 -0.09 10.12
C VAL A 338 25.35 1.21 10.21
N ILE A 339 24.10 1.14 10.64
CA ILE A 339 23.18 2.27 10.74
C ILE A 339 22.89 2.56 12.21
N ARG A 340 23.11 3.78 12.66
CA ARG A 340 22.60 4.21 13.97
C ARG A 340 21.09 4.40 13.88
N ASN A 341 20.33 3.52 14.50
CA ASN A 341 18.87 3.56 14.40
C ASN A 341 18.25 4.75 15.16
N SER A 342 16.93 4.92 15.07
CA SER A 342 16.21 6.03 15.67
C SER A 342 16.02 5.93 17.20
N LYS A 343 16.35 4.78 17.82
CA LYS A 343 16.14 4.52 19.25
C LYS A 343 16.91 5.54 20.09
N LEU A 344 16.20 6.18 21.03
CA LEU A 344 16.80 7.07 22.03
C LEU A 344 17.66 6.26 23.01
N LEU A 345 18.79 6.81 23.42
CA LEU A 345 19.68 6.18 24.38
C LEU A 345 18.96 5.96 25.72
N GLY A 346 19.13 4.77 26.28
CA GLY A 346 18.60 4.36 27.57
C GLY A 346 19.69 3.77 28.47
N LYS A 347 19.29 2.88 29.38
CA LYS A 347 20.22 2.20 30.30
C LYS A 347 20.89 0.95 29.71
N ASP A 348 20.44 0.52 28.54
CA ASP A 348 21.00 -0.64 27.84
C ASP A 348 22.44 -0.36 27.39
N ASN A 349 23.21 -1.42 27.11
CA ASN A 349 24.54 -1.27 26.49
C ASN A 349 24.43 -0.51 25.16
N ILE A 350 25.06 0.67 25.09
CA ILE A 350 25.01 1.60 23.96
C ILE A 350 26.05 1.29 22.87
N TRP A 351 26.75 0.17 22.96
CA TRP A 351 27.86 -0.16 22.05
C TRP A 351 27.47 -1.19 21.01
N LEU A 352 28.09 -1.10 19.85
CA LEU A 352 28.21 -2.20 18.88
C LEU A 352 29.61 -2.79 19.00
N ASN A 353 29.71 -4.04 19.42
CA ASN A 353 31.00 -4.66 19.74
C ASN A 353 31.45 -5.61 18.64
N PHE A 354 32.68 -5.42 18.17
CA PHE A 354 33.43 -6.35 17.34
C PHE A 354 34.46 -7.06 18.23
N MET A 355 34.46 -8.38 18.26
CA MET A 355 35.46 -9.15 19.02
C MET A 355 36.75 -9.27 18.22
N ILE A 356 37.89 -8.96 18.83
CA ILE A 356 39.19 -9.02 18.17
C ILE A 356 39.64 -10.50 18.09
N LYS A 357 40.06 -10.95 16.91
CA LYS A 357 40.43 -12.37 16.67
C LYS A 357 41.69 -12.78 17.43
N SER A 358 42.62 -11.84 17.62
CA SER A 358 43.88 -12.08 18.33
C SER A 358 44.04 -11.09 19.49
N ARG A 359 44.18 -11.62 20.72
CA ARG A 359 44.37 -10.78 21.91
C ARG A 359 45.59 -9.86 21.77
N MET A 360 45.43 -8.61 22.17
CA MET A 360 46.53 -7.65 22.19
C MET A 360 47.54 -7.97 23.29
N ILE A 361 48.81 -7.81 22.96
CA ILE A 361 49.94 -7.98 23.88
C ILE A 361 50.24 -6.63 24.52
N ILE A 362 50.32 -6.61 25.85
CA ILE A 362 50.59 -5.41 26.63
C ILE A 362 51.98 -4.86 26.28
N ASN A 363 52.11 -3.54 26.23
CA ASN A 363 53.30 -2.75 25.87
C ASN A 363 53.79 -2.90 24.43
N LYS A 364 53.00 -3.49 23.54
CA LYS A 364 53.28 -3.55 22.10
C LYS A 364 52.56 -2.42 21.36
N LYS A 365 53.17 -1.94 20.29
CA LYS A 365 52.58 -0.94 19.39
C LYS A 365 51.70 -1.60 18.35
N TYR A 366 50.53 -1.01 18.13
CA TYR A 366 49.55 -1.45 17.16
C TYR A 366 49.15 -0.30 16.23
N THR A 367 48.85 -0.66 14.99
CA THR A 367 48.12 0.18 14.04
C THR A 367 46.76 -0.45 13.78
N ILE A 368 45.69 0.33 13.92
CA ILE A 368 44.36 -0.02 13.43
C ILE A 368 44.10 0.73 12.12
N GLU A 369 43.57 0.03 11.14
CA GLU A 369 43.14 0.55 9.85
C GLU A 369 41.70 0.09 9.58
N ILE A 370 40.81 1.05 9.29
CA ILE A 370 39.42 0.78 8.93
C ILE A 370 39.15 1.42 7.57
N ILE A 371 38.66 0.62 6.63
CA ILE A 371 38.29 1.09 5.30
C ILE A 371 36.78 1.21 5.24
N THR A 372 36.28 2.37 4.81
CA THR A 372 34.85 2.67 4.69
C THR A 372 34.51 3.29 3.35
N ASP A 373 33.22 3.37 3.03
CA ASP A 373 32.72 4.26 1.99
C ASP A 373 32.86 5.74 2.37
N GLU A 374 32.62 6.64 1.40
CA GLU A 374 32.35 8.04 1.70
C GLU A 374 30.99 8.14 2.39
N SER A 375 31.01 8.26 3.72
CA SER A 375 29.82 8.32 4.55
C SER A 375 29.64 9.70 5.19
N THR A 376 28.41 9.98 5.63
CA THR A 376 28.07 11.15 6.45
C THR A 376 28.40 10.96 7.94
N LEU A 377 28.96 9.80 8.30
CA LEU A 377 29.23 9.37 9.67
C LEU A 377 30.74 9.40 9.92
N SER A 378 31.19 10.32 10.78
CA SER A 378 32.60 10.34 11.20
C SER A 378 32.89 9.24 12.22
N LEU A 379 33.99 8.50 12.02
CA LEU A 379 34.49 7.56 13.02
C LEU A 379 35.40 8.22 14.08
N GLU A 380 35.65 9.52 13.96
CA GLU A 380 36.39 10.26 14.98
C GLU A 380 35.66 10.21 16.32
N ASN A 381 36.38 9.79 17.36
CA ASN A 381 35.89 9.69 18.75
C ASN A 381 34.70 8.74 18.97
N SER A 382 34.31 7.93 17.98
CA SER A 382 33.20 6.98 18.11
C SER A 382 33.66 5.56 18.40
N LEU A 383 34.92 5.24 18.15
CA LEU A 383 35.51 3.93 18.36
C LEU A 383 36.48 3.89 19.55
N PHE A 384 36.45 2.78 20.27
CA PHE A 384 37.31 2.53 21.42
C PHE A 384 37.57 1.03 21.60
N PHE A 385 38.70 0.69 22.20
CA PHE A 385 38.97 -0.67 22.67
C PHE A 385 38.46 -0.84 24.10
N HIS A 386 37.92 -2.01 24.41
CA HIS A 386 37.54 -2.34 25.78
C HIS A 386 37.64 -3.83 26.10
N SER A 387 37.80 -4.09 27.39
CA SER A 387 37.69 -5.40 28.04
C SER A 387 37.39 -5.17 29.51
N GLU A 388 36.43 -5.91 30.06
CA GLU A 388 36.00 -5.76 31.45
C GLU A 388 35.66 -4.29 31.79
N ASN A 389 36.45 -3.65 32.66
CA ASN A 389 36.29 -2.25 33.07
C ASN A 389 37.42 -1.34 32.54
N LYS A 390 38.15 -1.78 31.50
CA LYS A 390 39.25 -1.03 30.88
C LYS A 390 38.84 -0.53 29.51
N PHE A 391 39.16 0.74 29.23
CA PHE A 391 38.79 1.45 28.02
C PHE A 391 39.97 2.20 27.44
N LYS A 392 40.06 2.23 26.11
CA LYS A 392 41.04 3.03 25.38
C LYS A 392 40.40 3.64 24.13
N ASN A 393 40.24 4.95 24.12
CA ASN A 393 39.76 5.67 22.94
C ASN A 393 40.78 5.59 21.81
N ILE A 394 40.28 5.58 20.58
CA ILE A 394 41.10 5.53 19.37
C ILE A 394 40.99 6.87 18.65
N ASP A 395 42.12 7.57 18.52
CA ASP A 395 42.20 8.81 17.75
C ASP A 395 42.43 8.46 16.26
N LEU A 396 41.33 8.16 15.56
CA LEU A 396 41.34 7.81 14.14
C LEU A 396 41.49 9.05 13.27
N LYS A 397 42.50 9.03 12.39
CA LYS A 397 42.69 10.07 11.37
C LYS A 397 42.14 9.60 10.04
N ARG A 398 41.28 10.43 9.44
CA ARG A 398 40.71 10.20 8.12
C ARG A 398 41.71 10.57 7.02
N THR A 399 41.86 9.69 6.05
CA THR A 399 42.58 9.91 4.80
C THR A 399 41.78 9.35 3.63
N ASN A 400 41.99 9.88 2.43
CA ASN A 400 41.42 9.31 1.21
C ASN A 400 42.56 8.64 0.43
N GLU A 401 42.49 7.32 0.25
CA GLU A 401 43.50 6.52 -0.45
C GLU A 401 42.81 5.77 -1.59
N ASN A 402 43.24 5.99 -2.84
CA ASN A 402 42.71 5.32 -4.05
C ASN A 402 41.18 5.38 -4.22
N GLY A 403 40.53 6.45 -3.75
CA GLY A 403 39.07 6.61 -3.82
C GLY A 403 38.31 5.93 -2.69
N GLU A 404 39.00 5.37 -1.69
CA GLU A 404 38.42 4.83 -0.46
C GLU A 404 38.72 5.75 0.73
N VAL A 405 37.81 5.74 1.72
CA VAL A 405 38.04 6.43 2.99
C VAL A 405 38.75 5.48 3.94
N VAL A 406 39.94 5.86 4.37
CA VAL A 406 40.76 5.05 5.27
C VAL A 406 40.98 5.80 6.58
N TRP A 407 40.63 5.15 7.67
CA TRP A 407 40.78 5.64 9.04
C TRP A 407 41.93 4.90 9.70
N LYS A 408 42.97 5.63 10.13
CA LYS A 408 44.16 5.02 10.76
C LYS A 408 44.45 5.62 12.12
N SER A 409 44.87 4.77 13.07
CA SER A 409 45.41 5.23 14.36
C SER A 409 46.52 4.30 14.83
N LYS A 410 47.48 4.89 15.55
CA LYS A 410 48.57 4.15 16.20
C LYS A 410 48.47 4.30 17.71
N PHE A 411 48.66 3.21 18.42
CA PHE A 411 48.58 3.20 19.88
C PHE A 411 49.46 2.10 20.49
N THR A 412 49.85 2.28 21.74
CA THR A 412 50.47 1.21 22.54
C THR A 412 49.39 0.54 23.37
N ALA A 413 49.26 -0.78 23.31
CA ALA A 413 48.32 -1.52 24.13
C ALA A 413 48.79 -1.51 25.60
N ASP A 414 48.01 -0.90 26.49
CA ASP A 414 48.22 -0.89 27.95
C ASP A 414 47.42 -1.99 28.65
N TYR A 415 46.58 -2.70 27.89
CA TYR A 415 45.77 -3.83 28.36
C TYR A 415 45.54 -4.84 27.21
N SER A 416 45.17 -6.07 27.57
CA SER A 416 44.79 -7.11 26.60
C SER A 416 43.33 -6.91 26.19
N PHE A 417 43.07 -5.93 25.33
CA PHE A 417 41.72 -5.66 24.83
C PHE A 417 41.19 -6.80 23.94
N GLU A 418 39.90 -7.09 24.09
CA GLU A 418 39.17 -8.17 23.41
C GLU A 418 38.10 -7.63 22.47
N PHE A 419 37.67 -6.38 22.65
CA PHE A 419 36.61 -5.77 21.84
C PHE A 419 37.03 -4.43 21.26
N LEU A 420 36.60 -4.18 20.03
CA LEU A 420 36.47 -2.87 19.42
C LEU A 420 34.99 -2.47 19.49
N GLY A 421 34.68 -1.42 20.24
CA GLY A 421 33.33 -0.91 20.43
C GLY A 421 33.07 0.36 19.62
N LEU A 422 31.91 0.44 18.97
CA LEU A 422 31.36 1.67 18.37
C LEU A 422 30.27 2.23 19.29
N ASN A 423 30.42 3.47 19.74
CA ASN A 423 29.50 4.09 20.70
C ASN A 423 28.31 4.78 20.00
N ALA A 424 27.09 4.37 20.33
CA ALA A 424 25.84 4.96 19.84
C ALA A 424 25.62 6.43 20.22
N GLU A 425 26.31 6.93 21.26
CA GLU A 425 26.29 8.34 21.67
C GLU A 425 27.14 9.23 20.76
N ALA A 426 28.23 8.68 20.22
CA ALA A 426 29.15 9.40 19.35
C ALA A 426 28.69 9.44 17.88
N VAL A 427 27.55 8.80 17.57
CA VAL A 427 27.03 8.66 16.21
C VAL A 427 25.63 9.28 16.13
N ALA A 428 25.43 10.17 15.16
CA ALA A 428 24.12 10.77 14.91
C ALA A 428 23.09 9.72 14.46
N ARG A 429 21.86 9.85 14.93
CA ARG A 429 20.75 8.96 14.56
C ARG A 429 20.45 9.05 13.06
N ASN A 430 20.12 7.90 12.48
CA ASN A 430 19.84 7.68 11.06
C ASN A 430 21.03 7.91 10.11
N ASN A 431 22.25 8.05 10.65
CA ASN A 431 23.46 8.01 9.83
C ASN A 431 23.92 6.56 9.66
N SER A 432 24.50 6.28 8.50
CA SER A 432 25.09 4.98 8.19
C SER A 432 26.56 5.11 7.76
N ILE A 433 27.28 4.01 7.87
CA ILE A 433 28.63 3.83 7.35
C ILE A 433 28.78 2.40 6.83
N ILE A 434 29.41 2.21 5.68
CA ILE A 434 29.75 0.90 5.16
C ILE A 434 31.19 0.58 5.53
N ILE A 435 31.37 -0.37 6.45
CA ILE A 435 32.68 -0.89 6.83
C ILE A 435 33.08 -1.99 5.86
N ARG A 436 34.16 -1.77 5.12
CA ARG A 436 34.72 -2.72 4.13
C ARG A 436 35.80 -3.61 4.71
N SER A 437 36.58 -3.07 5.64
CA SER A 437 37.66 -3.80 6.31
C SER A 437 37.95 -3.22 7.68
N ILE A 438 38.32 -4.08 8.62
CA ILE A 438 38.91 -3.71 9.91
C ILE A 438 40.18 -4.54 10.08
N LYS A 439 41.33 -3.87 10.18
CA LYS A 439 42.64 -4.50 10.35
C LYS A 439 43.37 -3.94 11.56
N ILE A 440 44.06 -4.80 12.29
CA ILE A 440 44.79 -4.48 13.52
C ILE A 440 46.14 -5.19 13.47
N PHE A 441 47.21 -4.43 13.26
CA PHE A 441 48.55 -4.96 13.08
C PHE A 441 49.46 -4.60 14.26
N CYS A 442 50.19 -5.59 14.81
CA CYS A 442 51.29 -5.35 15.74
C CYS A 442 52.53 -4.87 14.97
N GLU A 443 53.04 -3.67 15.29
CA GLU A 443 54.22 -3.08 14.62
C GLU A 443 55.52 -3.74 15.09
N ASP A 444 55.54 -4.20 16.34
CA ASP A 444 56.72 -4.82 16.96
C ASP A 444 56.70 -6.34 16.69
N ARG A 445 56.90 -6.74 15.43
CA ARG A 445 57.10 -8.15 15.06
C ARG A 445 58.45 -8.66 15.53
#